data_AF-A0AAD9QKT3-F1
#
_entry.id   AF-A0AAD9QKT3-F1
#
_cell.length_a   1.000
_cell.length_b   1.000
_cell.length_c   1.000
_cell.angle_alpha   90.00
_cell.angle_beta   90.00
_cell.angle_gamma   90.00
#
_symmetry.space_group_name_H-M   'P 1'
#
loop_
_entity.id
_entity.type
_entity.pdbx_description
1 polymer ?
#
loop_
_entity_poly.entity_id
_entity_poly.type
_entity_poly.pdbx_seq_one_letter_code
_entity_poly.pdbx_strand_id
1 'polypeptide(L)'
;MRVALRRLHQLKFLPIASRYPRYFCTSSTRMVLDLDLFRADKGGDPEKIRENQSKRYKDAKLVDEIVEADTKWRKLRFSADNWNKLKNLCSKQIGEKMKEENKIMRTWGDSSVRKKYSHVDLAYMVDGVDTERGALVAGSRGYFLKGPLVFLQQALIQLSTRILYKKGFIPLYTPFFMTKEAMQKVAQLSQFDEELYKVCEMDD
;
A
#
# COMPACT_ATOMS: atom_id res chain seq x y z
N MET A 1 -38.22 24.61 2.31
CA MET A 1 -37.35 23.73 1.50
C MET A 1 -35.87 24.17 1.58
N ARG A 2 -35.32 24.28 2.80
CA ARG A 2 -33.93 24.75 3.05
C ARG A 2 -33.29 24.19 4.34
N VAL A 3 -33.76 23.06 4.85
CA VAL A 3 -33.28 22.46 6.13
C VAL A 3 -32.77 21.01 5.99
N ALA A 4 -32.82 20.39 4.80
CA ALA A 4 -32.52 18.96 4.65
C ALA A 4 -31.09 18.59 4.18
N LEU A 5 -30.22 19.55 3.85
CA LEU A 5 -28.93 19.25 3.18
C LEU A 5 -27.67 19.51 4.02
N ARG A 6 -27.79 19.86 5.31
CA ARG A 6 -26.64 20.09 6.22
C ARG A 6 -26.31 18.93 7.18
N ARG A 7 -26.93 17.75 7.01
CA ARG A 7 -26.73 16.58 7.90
C ARG A 7 -26.02 15.38 7.25
N LEU A 8 -25.31 15.56 6.14
CA LEU A 8 -24.53 14.50 5.49
C LEU A 8 -23.00 14.67 5.61
N HIS A 9 -22.54 15.67 6.37
CA HIS A 9 -21.12 16.08 6.35
C HIS A 9 -20.37 15.89 7.68
N GLN A 10 -20.85 15.05 8.61
CA GLN A 10 -20.24 14.96 9.95
C GLN A 10 -20.01 13.57 10.54
N LEU A 11 -20.07 12.49 9.76
CA LEU A 11 -19.79 11.17 10.32
C LEU A 11 -18.80 10.35 9.49
N LYS A 12 -17.59 10.26 10.08
CA LYS A 12 -16.63 9.16 10.03
C LYS A 12 -15.54 9.24 8.98
N PHE A 13 -14.48 9.98 9.32
CA PHE A 13 -13.11 9.48 9.18
C PHE A 13 -12.28 10.00 10.36
N LEU A 14 -11.99 9.12 11.31
CA LEU A 14 -11.00 9.23 12.38
C LEU A 14 -10.53 7.78 12.68
N PRO A 15 -9.31 7.57 13.18
CA PRO A 15 -8.24 6.89 12.44
C PRO A 15 -7.96 5.49 12.97
N ILE A 16 -7.27 4.69 12.15
CA ILE A 16 -6.69 3.39 12.50
C ILE A 16 -5.58 3.64 13.52
N ALA A 17 -5.96 3.69 14.80
CA ALA A 17 -5.06 3.81 15.94
C ALA A 17 -4.72 2.43 16.49
N SER A 18 -3.41 2.22 16.64
CA SER A 18 -2.68 1.14 17.29
C SER A 18 -2.97 0.97 18.79
N ARG A 19 -4.23 0.93 19.22
CA ARG A 19 -4.58 0.58 20.60
C ARG A 19 -5.30 -0.75 20.63
N TYR A 20 -4.54 -1.82 20.88
CA TYR A 20 -5.09 -2.94 21.62
C TYR A 20 -5.61 -2.39 22.96
N PRO A 21 -6.92 -2.41 23.22
CA PRO A 21 -7.39 -2.14 24.56
C PRO A 21 -7.02 -3.36 25.39
N ARG A 22 -6.11 -3.18 26.35
CA ARG A 22 -6.15 -3.99 27.55
C ARG A 22 -7.54 -3.78 28.14
N TYR A 23 -8.46 -4.70 27.86
CA TYR A 23 -9.78 -4.69 28.48
C TYR A 23 -9.58 -5.04 29.95
N PHE A 24 -9.46 -3.99 30.75
CA PHE A 24 -9.74 -4.02 32.18
C PHE A 24 -11.14 -4.59 32.36
N CYS A 25 -11.20 -5.68 33.10
CA CYS A 25 -12.41 -6.33 33.56
C CYS A 25 -13.29 -5.30 34.29
N THR A 26 -14.43 -4.96 33.70
CA THR A 26 -15.59 -4.51 34.48
C THR A 26 -16.71 -5.51 34.25
N SER A 27 -17.17 -6.05 35.36
CA SER A 27 -18.03 -7.21 35.52
C SER A 27 -19.43 -6.97 34.97
N SER A 28 -19.62 -7.34 33.71
CA SER A 28 -20.89 -7.87 33.22
C SER A 28 -20.55 -8.80 32.06
N THR A 29 -20.49 -10.09 32.32
CA THR A 29 -20.24 -11.13 31.32
C THR A 29 -21.45 -11.14 30.37
N ARG A 30 -21.43 -10.27 29.36
CA ARG A 30 -22.29 -10.41 28.18
C ARG A 30 -21.78 -11.66 27.49
N MET A 31 -22.27 -12.84 27.91
CA MET A 31 -21.99 -14.11 27.24
C MET A 31 -22.55 -14.00 25.82
N VAL A 32 -21.67 -13.59 24.90
CA VAL A 32 -21.90 -13.69 23.48
C VAL A 32 -21.83 -15.17 23.14
N LEU A 33 -22.81 -15.66 22.38
CA LEU A 33 -22.81 -17.04 21.90
C LEU A 33 -21.55 -17.27 21.05
N ASP A 34 -20.93 -18.43 21.22
CA ASP A 34 -19.81 -18.82 20.37
C ASP A 34 -20.28 -18.92 18.91
N LEU A 35 -19.46 -18.41 17.99
CA LEU A 35 -19.73 -18.46 16.56
C LEU A 35 -19.76 -19.91 16.05
N ASP A 36 -19.03 -20.82 16.71
CA ASP A 36 -19.03 -22.25 16.38
C ASP A 36 -20.39 -22.92 16.63
N LEU A 37 -21.25 -22.37 17.51
CA LEU A 37 -22.62 -22.87 17.73
C LEU A 37 -23.55 -22.62 16.52
N PHE A 38 -23.22 -21.66 15.66
CA PHE A 38 -23.96 -21.37 14.44
C PHE A 38 -23.50 -22.22 13.24
N ARG A 39 -22.50 -23.10 13.44
CA ARG A 39 -21.86 -23.88 12.38
C ARG A 39 -22.21 -25.37 12.51
N ALA A 40 -23.06 -25.86 11.60
CA ALA A 40 -23.40 -27.29 11.51
C ALA A 40 -22.17 -28.18 11.31
N ASP A 41 -21.20 -27.72 10.49
CA ASP A 41 -19.96 -28.46 10.17
C ASP A 41 -19.08 -28.75 11.41
N LYS A 42 -19.23 -27.96 12.48
CA LYS A 42 -18.45 -28.08 13.73
C LYS A 42 -19.27 -28.66 14.90
N GLY A 43 -20.48 -29.16 14.64
CA GLY A 43 -21.37 -29.74 15.65
C GLY A 43 -22.27 -28.73 16.39
N GLY A 44 -22.44 -27.52 15.84
CA GLY A 44 -23.42 -26.54 16.33
C GLY A 44 -24.79 -26.70 15.66
N ASP A 45 -25.87 -26.44 16.40
CA ASP A 45 -27.25 -26.53 15.89
C ASP A 45 -27.90 -25.13 15.80
N PRO A 46 -27.96 -24.51 14.60
CA PRO A 46 -28.59 -23.20 14.42
C PRO A 46 -30.08 -23.18 14.80
N GLU A 47 -30.74 -24.33 14.71
CA GLU A 47 -32.16 -24.48 15.05
C GLU A 47 -32.43 -24.32 16.54
N LYS A 48 -31.55 -24.84 17.41
CA LYS A 48 -31.64 -24.62 18.87
C LYS A 48 -31.47 -23.15 19.21
N ILE A 49 -30.66 -22.42 18.45
CA ILE A 49 -30.51 -20.98 18.63
C ILE A 49 -31.77 -20.25 18.16
N ARG A 50 -32.35 -20.66 17.02
CA ARG A 50 -33.61 -20.12 16.52
C ARG A 50 -34.76 -20.30 17.52
N GLU A 51 -34.86 -21.48 18.12
CA GLU A 51 -35.85 -21.81 19.15
C GLU A 51 -35.61 -21.01 20.45
N ASN A 52 -34.36 -20.80 20.85
CA ASN A 52 -34.04 -19.96 22.01
C ASN A 52 -34.32 -18.47 21.75
N GLN A 53 -34.20 -18.00 20.51
CA GLN A 53 -34.57 -16.62 20.14
C GLN A 53 -36.08 -16.43 20.09
N SER A 54 -36.84 -17.43 19.60
CA SER A 54 -38.30 -17.38 19.58
C SER A 54 -38.89 -17.43 21.00
N LYS A 55 -38.35 -18.29 21.88
CA LYS A 55 -38.69 -18.31 23.32
C LYS A 55 -38.39 -16.99 24.04
N ARG A 56 -37.46 -16.20 23.49
CA ARG A 56 -37.08 -14.86 23.99
C ARG A 56 -37.83 -13.70 23.30
N TYR A 57 -38.80 -14.00 22.43
CA TYR A 57 -39.54 -13.02 21.63
C TYR A 57 -38.64 -12.09 20.80
N LYS A 58 -37.52 -12.62 20.30
CA LYS A 58 -36.58 -11.90 19.42
C LYS A 58 -36.70 -12.38 17.98
N ASP A 59 -36.30 -11.54 17.04
CA ASP A 59 -36.37 -11.85 15.61
C ASP A 59 -35.43 -12.99 15.21
N ALA A 60 -36.04 -14.09 14.76
CA ALA A 60 -35.33 -15.27 14.25
C ALA A 60 -34.48 -14.97 12.98
N LYS A 61 -34.83 -13.91 12.23
CA LYS A 61 -34.14 -13.48 11.01
C LYS A 61 -32.66 -13.15 11.25
N LEU A 62 -32.30 -12.69 12.44
CA LEU A 62 -30.92 -12.36 12.80
C LEU A 62 -30.00 -13.59 12.77
N VAL A 63 -30.54 -14.78 13.08
CA VAL A 63 -29.77 -16.03 13.04
C VAL A 63 -29.45 -16.40 11.59
N ASP A 64 -30.41 -16.22 10.68
CA ASP A 64 -30.24 -16.52 9.26
C ASP A 64 -29.23 -15.56 8.61
N GLU A 65 -29.29 -14.27 8.93
CA GLU A 65 -28.31 -13.27 8.48
C GLU A 65 -26.88 -13.59 8.96
N ILE A 66 -26.73 -14.06 10.21
CA ILE A 66 -25.42 -14.45 10.75
C ILE A 66 -24.87 -15.68 10.03
N VAL A 67 -25.70 -16.69 9.76
CA VAL A 67 -25.28 -17.90 9.03
C VAL A 67 -24.89 -17.53 7.59
N GLU A 68 -25.66 -16.67 6.92
CA GLU A 68 -25.32 -16.20 5.58
C GLU A 68 -24.03 -15.36 5.57
N ALA A 69 -23.85 -14.47 6.54
CA ALA A 69 -22.64 -13.66 6.67
C ALA A 69 -21.39 -14.52 6.96
N ASP A 70 -21.50 -15.53 7.83
CA ASP A 70 -20.41 -16.45 8.15
C ASP A 70 -20.01 -17.29 6.92
N THR A 71 -20.98 -17.82 6.18
CA THR A 71 -20.69 -18.58 4.95
C THR A 71 -20.00 -17.72 3.89
N LYS A 72 -20.43 -16.47 3.70
CA LYS A 72 -19.76 -15.51 2.80
C LYS A 72 -18.35 -15.20 3.27
N TRP A 73 -18.16 -14.93 4.57
CA TRP A 73 -16.85 -14.66 5.16
C TRP A 73 -15.89 -15.84 4.98
N ARG A 74 -16.35 -17.07 5.21
CA ARG A 74 -15.53 -18.29 5.01
C ARG A 74 -15.09 -18.45 3.55
N LYS A 75 -15.99 -18.22 2.59
CA LYS A 75 -15.65 -18.27 1.15
C LYS A 75 -14.58 -17.24 0.81
N LEU A 76 -14.78 -15.98 1.21
CA LEU A 76 -13.83 -14.90 0.95
C LEU A 76 -12.49 -15.14 1.66
N ARG A 77 -12.52 -15.64 2.89
CA ARG A 77 -11.31 -15.96 3.66
C ARG A 77 -10.51 -17.07 3.02
N PHE A 78 -11.17 -18.14 2.59
CA PHE A 78 -10.54 -19.23 1.85
C PHE A 78 -9.87 -18.74 0.56
N SER A 79 -10.57 -17.89 -0.21
CA SER A 79 -9.97 -17.26 -1.39
C SER A 79 -8.74 -16.42 -1.04
N ALA A 80 -8.81 -15.58 0.00
CA ALA A 80 -7.68 -14.75 0.45
C ALA A 80 -6.48 -15.60 0.90
N ASP A 81 -6.72 -16.68 1.64
CA ASP A 81 -5.66 -17.60 2.05
C ASP A 81 -5.02 -18.32 0.84
N ASN A 82 -5.81 -18.63 -0.20
CA ASN A 82 -5.27 -19.18 -1.44
C ASN A 82 -4.40 -18.16 -2.20
N TRP A 83 -4.83 -16.90 -2.28
CA TRP A 83 -4.01 -15.81 -2.84
C TRP A 83 -2.71 -15.60 -2.06
N ASN A 84 -2.76 -15.70 -0.73
CA ASN A 84 -1.55 -15.61 0.10
C ASN A 84 -0.59 -16.78 -0.15
N LYS A 85 -1.09 -18.00 -0.35
CA LYS A 85 -0.25 -19.15 -0.73
C LYS A 85 0.45 -18.92 -2.06
N LEU A 86 -0.28 -18.43 -3.07
CA LEU A 86 0.30 -18.11 -4.39
C LEU A 86 1.35 -17.01 -4.29
N LYS A 87 1.09 -15.95 -3.52
CA LYS A 87 2.06 -14.88 -3.25
C LYS A 87 3.35 -15.45 -2.65
N ASN A 88 3.23 -16.27 -1.60
CA ASN A 88 4.38 -16.85 -0.91
C ASN A 88 5.18 -17.80 -1.82
N LEU A 89 4.51 -18.55 -2.70
CA LEU A 89 5.17 -19.39 -3.71
C LEU A 89 6.00 -18.55 -4.67
N CYS A 90 5.43 -17.47 -5.22
CA CYS A 90 6.12 -16.55 -6.11
C CYS A 90 7.32 -15.89 -5.41
N SER A 91 7.14 -15.39 -4.18
CA SER A 91 8.23 -14.82 -3.38
C SER A 91 9.35 -15.83 -3.12
N LYS A 92 9.02 -17.11 -2.90
CA LYS A 92 10.02 -18.17 -2.74
C LYS A 92 10.81 -18.40 -4.04
N GLN A 93 10.13 -18.50 -5.18
CA GLN A 93 10.78 -18.64 -6.49
C GLN A 93 11.68 -17.45 -6.82
N ILE A 94 11.26 -16.23 -6.48
CA ILE A 94 12.10 -15.02 -6.63
C ILE A 94 13.33 -15.11 -5.72
N GLY A 95 13.14 -15.50 -4.46
CA GLY A 95 14.25 -15.65 -3.50
C GLY A 95 15.27 -16.73 -3.91
N GLU A 96 14.81 -17.83 -4.51
CA GLU A 96 15.68 -18.86 -5.09
C GLU A 96 16.47 -18.29 -6.30
N LYS A 97 15.80 -17.57 -7.21
CA LYS A 97 16.44 -16.93 -8.36
C LYS A 97 17.37 -15.77 -8.00
N MET A 98 17.16 -15.09 -6.88
CA MET A 98 18.08 -14.06 -6.38
C MET A 98 19.37 -14.66 -5.80
N LYS A 99 19.31 -15.91 -5.32
CA LYS A 99 20.50 -16.65 -4.86
C LYS A 99 21.27 -17.26 -6.03
N GLU A 100 20.58 -17.61 -7.10
CA GLU A 100 21.23 -17.89 -8.38
C GLU A 100 21.82 -16.59 -8.96
N GLU A 101 23.05 -16.64 -9.49
CA GLU A 101 23.68 -15.48 -10.10
C GLU A 101 22.82 -14.93 -11.26
N ASN A 102 22.63 -13.60 -11.31
CA ASN A 102 21.85 -12.93 -12.34
C ASN A 102 22.44 -13.21 -13.74
N LYS A 103 21.76 -14.05 -14.53
CA LYS A 103 22.20 -14.45 -15.88
C LYS A 103 22.06 -13.29 -16.88
N ILE A 104 23.10 -13.02 -17.65
CA ILE A 104 23.09 -12.02 -18.72
C ILE A 104 22.25 -12.57 -19.89
N MET A 105 21.05 -12.02 -20.11
CA MET A 105 20.16 -12.44 -21.19
C MET A 105 20.55 -11.87 -22.55
N ARG A 106 21.01 -10.61 -22.57
CA ARG A 106 21.41 -9.90 -23.79
C ARG A 106 22.34 -8.75 -23.44
N THR A 107 23.34 -8.52 -24.28
CA THR A 107 24.15 -7.29 -24.30
C THR A 107 23.84 -6.50 -25.57
N TRP A 108 23.97 -5.17 -25.51
CA TRP A 108 23.79 -4.29 -26.66
C TRP A 108 24.83 -3.16 -26.61
N GLY A 109 25.54 -2.96 -27.72
CA GLY A 109 26.66 -2.02 -27.81
C GLY A 109 27.96 -2.54 -27.18
N ASP A 110 29.00 -1.69 -27.19
CA ASP A 110 30.33 -2.01 -26.66
C ASP A 110 30.47 -1.57 -25.20
N SER A 111 30.32 -2.53 -24.28
CA SER A 111 30.43 -2.30 -22.82
C SER A 111 31.87 -2.26 -22.31
N SER A 112 32.87 -2.50 -23.16
CA SER A 112 34.30 -2.57 -22.80
C SER A 112 35.03 -1.24 -22.88
N VAL A 113 34.45 -0.22 -23.54
CA VAL A 113 35.12 1.07 -23.76
C VAL A 113 35.16 1.87 -22.46
N ARG A 114 36.36 2.05 -21.89
CA ARG A 114 36.59 2.91 -20.74
C ARG A 114 37.02 4.30 -21.18
N LYS A 115 36.32 5.33 -20.68
CA LYS A 115 36.70 6.73 -20.84
C LYS A 115 37.49 7.20 -19.61
N LYS A 116 38.24 8.30 -19.79
CA LYS A 116 39.18 8.81 -18.79
C LYS A 116 38.54 9.33 -17.50
N TYR A 117 37.37 9.97 -17.61
CA TYR A 117 36.74 10.69 -16.49
C TYR A 117 35.46 10.02 -16.02
N SER A 118 35.19 10.10 -14.71
CA SER A 118 33.91 9.69 -14.13
C SER A 118 32.83 10.74 -14.40
N HIS A 119 31.57 10.33 -14.32
CA HIS A 119 30.43 11.24 -14.43
C HIS A 119 30.44 12.33 -13.36
N VAL A 120 30.96 12.05 -12.17
CA VAL A 120 31.11 13.02 -11.07
C VAL A 120 32.07 14.13 -11.49
N ASP A 121 33.26 13.77 -11.96
CA ASP A 121 34.28 14.74 -12.39
C ASP A 121 33.76 15.58 -13.56
N LEU A 122 33.10 14.94 -14.53
CA LEU A 122 32.53 15.62 -15.69
C LEU A 122 31.47 16.64 -15.28
N ALA A 123 30.64 16.33 -14.28
CA ALA A 123 29.63 17.26 -13.77
C ALA A 123 30.25 18.51 -13.13
N TYR A 124 31.38 18.36 -12.42
CA TYR A 124 32.14 19.50 -11.90
C TYR A 124 32.89 20.27 -12.99
N MET A 125 33.48 19.58 -13.97
CA MET A 125 34.20 20.22 -15.08
C MET A 125 33.32 21.14 -15.92
N VAL A 126 32.03 20.82 -16.07
CA VAL A 126 31.07 21.66 -16.82
C VAL A 126 30.36 22.69 -15.94
N ASP A 127 30.77 22.85 -14.67
CA ASP A 127 30.07 23.64 -13.63
C ASP A 127 28.56 23.37 -13.61
N GLY A 128 28.20 22.09 -13.77
CA GLY A 128 26.82 21.66 -13.92
C GLY A 128 26.13 21.30 -12.63
N VAL A 129 26.89 21.10 -11.54
CA VAL A 129 26.33 20.67 -10.24
C VAL A 129 26.99 21.39 -9.08
N ASP A 130 26.20 21.70 -8.06
CA ASP A 130 26.66 22.27 -6.79
C ASP A 130 26.18 21.38 -5.65
N THR A 131 27.09 20.54 -5.16
CA THR A 131 26.84 19.55 -4.11
C THR A 131 27.02 20.15 -2.72
N GLU A 132 27.92 21.13 -2.54
CA GLU A 132 28.17 21.77 -1.26
C GLU A 132 26.95 22.56 -0.80
N ARG A 133 26.39 23.41 -1.68
CA ARG A 133 25.15 24.14 -1.37
C ARG A 133 23.96 23.20 -1.24
N GLY A 134 23.93 22.14 -2.05
CA GLY A 134 22.89 21.11 -1.97
C GLY A 134 22.88 20.40 -0.61
N ALA A 135 24.07 20.05 -0.10
CA ALA A 135 24.23 19.39 1.18
C ALA A 135 23.83 20.30 2.35
N LEU A 136 24.13 21.59 2.27
CA LEU A 136 23.72 22.56 3.29
C LEU A 136 22.20 22.73 3.38
N VAL A 137 21.49 22.71 2.24
CA VAL A 137 20.05 22.98 2.18
C VAL A 137 19.21 21.73 2.42
N ALA A 138 19.54 20.61 1.77
CA ALA A 138 18.74 19.38 1.77
C ALA A 138 19.34 18.25 2.62
N GLY A 139 20.51 18.45 3.22
CA GLY A 139 21.24 17.42 3.95
C GLY A 139 22.04 16.49 3.04
N SER A 140 22.46 15.35 3.58
CA SER A 140 23.28 14.37 2.85
C SER A 140 22.64 13.96 1.51
N ARG A 141 23.43 13.94 0.43
CA ARG A 141 23.04 13.66 -0.97
C ARG A 141 22.21 14.77 -1.66
N GLY A 142 22.03 15.92 -1.03
CA GLY A 142 21.48 17.10 -1.70
C GLY A 142 22.42 17.67 -2.76
N TYR A 143 21.89 18.09 -3.91
CA TYR A 143 22.64 18.77 -4.96
C TYR A 143 21.75 19.77 -5.70
N PHE A 144 22.35 20.85 -6.20
CA PHE A 144 21.71 21.74 -7.16
C PHE A 144 22.25 21.48 -8.55
N LEU A 145 21.36 21.34 -9.53
CA LEU A 145 21.74 21.26 -10.94
C LEU A 145 21.77 22.67 -11.53
N LYS A 146 22.80 22.97 -12.32
CA LYS A 146 23.06 24.29 -12.89
C LYS A 146 23.43 24.22 -14.38
N GLY A 147 23.25 25.35 -15.06
CA GLY A 147 23.75 25.59 -16.41
C GLY A 147 23.32 24.52 -17.43
N PRO A 148 24.26 23.97 -18.22
CA PRO A 148 23.94 23.08 -19.33
C PRO A 148 23.28 21.76 -18.88
N LEU A 149 23.53 21.28 -17.66
CA LEU A 149 22.93 20.04 -17.18
C LEU A 149 21.42 20.15 -16.93
N VAL A 150 20.93 21.34 -16.57
CA VAL A 150 19.48 21.58 -16.44
C VAL A 150 18.78 21.42 -17.78
N PHE A 151 19.35 22.00 -18.84
CA PHE A 151 18.82 21.84 -20.19
C PHE A 151 18.89 20.39 -20.67
N LEU A 152 19.98 19.68 -20.34
CA LEU A 152 20.12 18.26 -20.67
C LEU A 152 19.05 17.41 -19.96
N GLN A 153 18.79 17.64 -18.67
CA GLN A 153 17.74 16.94 -17.93
C GLN A 153 16.37 17.16 -18.59
N GLN A 154 16.04 18.41 -18.92
CA GLN A 154 14.77 18.73 -19.59
C GLN A 154 14.68 18.10 -20.99
N ALA A 155 15.77 18.09 -21.74
CA ALA A 155 15.82 17.46 -23.06
C ALA A 155 15.57 15.94 -22.98
N LEU A 156 16.13 15.26 -21.98
CA LEU A 156 15.92 13.83 -21.76
C LEU A 156 14.46 13.52 -21.39
N ILE A 157 13.86 14.31 -20.49
CA ILE A 157 12.44 14.19 -20.14
C ILE A 157 11.60 14.30 -21.42
N GLN A 158 11.80 15.36 -22.22
CA GLN A 158 11.04 15.56 -23.45
C GLN A 158 11.23 14.45 -24.49
N LEU A 159 12.46 13.96 -24.64
CA LEU A 159 12.77 12.86 -25.55
C LEU A 159 12.02 11.59 -25.13
N SER A 160 12.09 11.21 -23.85
CA SER A 160 11.42 10.03 -23.32
C SER A 160 9.90 10.09 -23.48
N THR A 161 9.28 11.23 -23.16
CA THR A 161 7.85 11.45 -23.32
C THR A 161 7.42 11.32 -24.78
N ARG A 162 8.20 11.86 -25.72
CA ARG A 162 7.91 11.75 -27.16
C ARG A 162 8.02 10.31 -27.66
N ILE A 163 9.02 9.55 -27.20
CA ILE A 163 9.16 8.13 -27.58
C ILE A 163 7.96 7.32 -27.09
N LEU A 164 7.51 7.53 -25.85
CA LEU A 164 6.36 6.83 -25.28
C LEU A 164 5.05 7.27 -25.95
N TYR A 165 4.89 8.56 -26.22
CA TYR A 165 3.70 9.07 -26.91
C TYR A 165 3.53 8.47 -28.31
N LYS A 166 4.63 8.35 -29.07
CA LYS A 166 4.63 7.68 -30.39
C LYS A 166 4.25 6.20 -30.31
N LYS A 167 4.46 5.55 -29.18
CA LYS A 167 4.05 4.16 -28.92
C LYS A 167 2.59 4.03 -28.46
N GLY A 168 1.83 5.14 -28.42
CA GLY A 168 0.42 5.16 -28.03
C GLY A 168 0.16 5.34 -26.54
N PHE A 169 1.19 5.66 -25.73
CA PHE A 169 0.99 5.95 -24.30
C PHE A 169 0.50 7.38 -24.11
N ILE A 170 -0.48 7.58 -23.22
CA ILE A 170 -0.99 8.90 -22.86
C ILE A 170 -0.09 9.49 -21.77
N PRO A 171 0.54 10.67 -21.98
CA PRO A 171 1.32 11.31 -20.94
C PRO A 171 0.39 11.81 -19.84
N LEU A 172 0.71 11.48 -18.59
CA LEU A 172 -0.01 11.91 -17.41
C LEU A 172 0.95 12.60 -16.46
N TYR A 173 0.59 13.79 -16.00
CA TYR A 173 1.32 14.49 -14.94
C TYR A 173 0.65 14.20 -13.61
N THR A 174 1.36 13.50 -12.72
CA THR A 174 0.80 13.03 -11.44
C THR A 174 1.19 13.95 -10.28
N PRO A 175 0.34 14.05 -9.24
CA PRO A 175 0.75 14.68 -7.98
C PRO A 175 1.91 13.90 -7.34
N PHE A 176 2.82 14.63 -6.66
CA PHE A 176 4.01 14.05 -6.03
C PHE A 176 3.76 13.47 -4.63
N PHE A 177 2.60 13.75 -4.05
CA PHE A 177 2.17 13.21 -2.77
C PHE A 177 0.81 12.51 -2.94
N MET A 178 0.57 11.50 -2.11
CA MET A 178 -0.68 10.75 -2.09
C MET A 178 -1.08 10.38 -0.67
N THR A 179 -2.36 10.09 -0.47
CA THR A 179 -2.89 9.69 0.84
C THR A 179 -2.34 8.33 1.26
N LYS A 180 -2.25 8.13 2.58
CA LYS A 180 -1.76 6.87 3.17
C LYS A 180 -2.54 5.66 2.66
N GLU A 181 -3.86 5.76 2.54
CA GLU A 181 -4.72 4.67 2.08
C GLU A 181 -4.47 4.28 0.62
N ALA A 182 -4.15 5.26 -0.24
CA ALA A 182 -3.80 4.99 -1.64
C ALA A 182 -2.42 4.32 -1.74
N MET A 183 -1.43 4.83 -1.00
CA MET A 183 -0.08 4.25 -1.00
C MET A 183 -0.06 2.84 -0.43
N GLN A 184 -0.83 2.57 0.64
CA GLN A 184 -0.94 1.25 1.28
C GLN A 184 -1.40 0.14 0.35
N LYS A 185 -2.12 0.48 -0.72
CA LYS A 185 -2.60 -0.50 -1.71
C LYS A 185 -1.53 -0.91 -2.72
N VAL A 186 -0.52 -0.06 -2.94
CA VAL A 186 0.47 -0.23 -4.02
C VAL A 186 1.83 -0.65 -3.48
N ALA A 187 2.26 -0.09 -2.35
CA ALA A 187 3.57 -0.39 -1.79
C ALA A 187 3.54 -1.64 -0.86
N GLN A 188 4.72 -2.23 -0.64
CA GLN A 188 4.90 -3.40 0.21
C GLN A 188 5.17 -2.98 1.66
N LEU A 189 4.39 -3.48 2.64
CA LEU A 189 4.33 -2.96 4.02
C LEU A 189 5.70 -2.75 4.70
N SER A 190 6.70 -3.58 4.41
CA SER A 190 8.04 -3.49 5.02
C SER A 190 8.91 -2.36 4.45
N GLN A 191 8.63 -1.84 3.26
CA GLN A 191 9.40 -0.76 2.62
C GLN A 191 8.83 0.63 2.94
N PHE A 192 7.64 0.72 3.54
CA PHE A 192 6.98 2.02 3.75
C PHE A 192 7.67 2.91 4.75
N ASP A 193 8.18 2.36 5.85
CA ASP A 193 8.63 3.18 6.98
C ASP A 193 10.08 3.67 6.82
N GLU A 194 10.90 2.99 6.01
CA GLU A 194 12.31 3.33 5.81
C GLU A 194 12.59 4.11 4.53
N GLU A 195 11.86 3.83 3.43
CA GLU A 195 12.19 4.39 2.10
C GLU A 195 11.37 5.63 1.72
N LEU A 196 10.18 5.84 2.33
CA LEU A 196 9.25 6.89 1.91
C LEU A 196 9.31 8.14 2.80
N TYR A 197 9.29 9.30 2.15
CA TYR A 197 9.09 10.57 2.84
C TYR A 197 7.65 10.69 3.35
N LYS A 198 7.49 10.96 4.64
CA LYS A 198 6.20 11.23 5.27
C LYS A 198 6.03 12.74 5.47
N VAL A 199 5.04 13.31 4.78
CA VAL A 199 4.60 14.68 5.04
C VAL A 199 3.69 14.64 6.27
N CYS A 200 4.09 15.31 7.34
CA CYS A 200 3.30 15.48 8.55
C CYS A 200 2.74 16.89 8.60
N GLU A 201 1.47 17.03 8.95
CA GLU A 201 0.92 18.32 9.40
C GLU A 201 1.45 18.58 10.81
N MET A 202 1.87 19.81 11.10
CA MET A 202 2.16 20.23 12.47
C MET A 202 0.83 20.57 13.14
N ASP A 203 0.52 19.85 14.22
CA ASP A 203 -0.60 20.19 15.10
C ASP A 203 -0.18 21.43 15.91
N ASP A 204 -0.58 22.63 15.49
CA ASP A 204 -0.49 23.87 16.28
C ASP A 204 -1.50 23.87 17.45
#